data_AF-A0A7V1SBA5-F1
#
_entry.id   AF-A0A7V1SBA5-F1
#
_cell.length_a   1.000
_cell.length_b   1.000
_cell.length_c   1.000
_cell.angle_alpha   90.00
_cell.angle_beta   90.00
_cell.angle_gamma   90.00
#
_symmetry.space_group_name_H-M   'P 1'
#
loop_
_entity.id
_entity.type
_entity.pdbx_description
1 polymer ?
#
loop_
_entity_poly.entity_id
_entity_poly.type
_entity_poly.pdbx_seq_one_letter_code
_entity_poly.pdbx_strand_id
1 'polypeptide(L)'
;MKKLNVLILGLFLMLACLTNNSYSQSSIERKHPGLLTNIAIVGGSTAAGALIGGKKGAMIGAGAGLVYASSRKGTKRRAYNSNYRRVAKIAGGALVGAGLGGYMGGKKAMVIGSLIGAGATYLYTKNGHRYYRARNGKIYAVPNW
;
A
#
# COMPACT_ATOMS: atom_id res chain seq x y z
N MET A 1 -2.45 7.93 30.73
CA MET A 1 -2.05 8.07 29.31
C MET A 1 -1.65 6.78 28.61
N LYS A 2 -0.83 5.89 29.21
CA LYS A 2 -0.37 4.65 28.54
C LYS A 2 -1.51 3.68 28.18
N LYS A 3 -2.54 3.57 29.03
CA LYS A 3 -3.70 2.67 28.81
C LYS A 3 -4.53 3.06 27.59
N LEU A 4 -4.70 4.36 27.33
CA LEU A 4 -5.46 4.88 26.19
C LEU A 4 -4.74 4.62 24.87
N ASN A 5 -3.40 4.76 24.85
CA ASN A 5 -2.59 4.44 23.67
C ASN A 5 -2.58 2.93 23.36
N VAL A 6 -2.59 2.07 24.38
CA VAL A 6 -2.71 0.61 24.17
C VAL A 6 -4.09 0.26 23.63
N LEU A 7 -5.14 0.95 24.07
CA LEU A 7 -6.51 0.77 23.58
C LEU A 7 -6.65 1.20 22.12
N ILE A 8 -6.08 2.35 21.74
CA ILE A 8 -6.07 2.84 20.35
C ILE A 8 -5.25 1.92 19.45
N LEU A 9 -4.09 1.45 19.91
CA LEU A 9 -3.25 0.51 19.15
C LEU A 9 -3.93 -0.86 19.00
N GLY A 10 -4.61 -1.33 20.05
CA GLY A 10 -5.42 -2.55 20.03
C GLY A 10 -6.62 -2.45 19.09
N LEU A 11 -7.30 -1.30 19.09
CA LEU A 11 -8.40 -1.01 18.15
C LEU A 11 -7.91 -0.99 16.70
N PHE A 12 -6.75 -0.38 16.46
CA PHE A 12 -6.12 -0.35 15.13
C PHE A 12 -5.70 -1.74 14.64
N LEU A 13 -5.16 -2.57 15.54
CA LEU A 13 -4.84 -3.98 15.28
C LEU A 13 -6.10 -4.83 15.02
N MET A 14 -7.17 -4.62 15.78
CA MET A 14 -8.46 -5.27 15.57
C MET A 14 -9.08 -4.88 14.22
N LEU A 15 -9.05 -3.60 13.84
CA LEU A 15 -9.48 -3.16 12.51
C LEU A 15 -8.64 -3.78 11.38
N ALA A 16 -7.33 -3.94 11.56
CA ALA A 16 -6.45 -4.61 10.59
C ALA A 16 -6.70 -6.13 10.49
N CYS A 17 -7.17 -6.77 11.56
CA CYS A 17 -7.58 -8.17 11.54
C CYS A 17 -9.00 -8.35 10.96
N LEU A 18 -9.92 -7.43 11.22
CA LEU A 18 -11.29 -7.45 10.69
C LEU A 18 -11.35 -7.28 9.16
N THR A 19 -10.31 -6.74 8.52
CA THR A 19 -10.22 -6.72 7.05
C THR A 19 -9.86 -8.06 6.41
N ASN A 20 -9.49 -9.08 7.20
CA ASN A 20 -9.09 -10.40 6.69
C ASN A 20 -10.17 -11.48 6.83
N ASN A 21 -11.35 -11.16 7.39
CA ASN A 21 -12.44 -12.10 7.53
C ASN A 21 -13.54 -11.81 6.51
N SER A 22 -13.29 -12.16 5.25
CA SER A 22 -14.34 -12.55 4.30
C SER A 22 -13.69 -13.29 3.12
N TYR A 23 -14.18 -14.50 2.88
CA TYR A 23 -13.90 -15.39 1.75
C TYR A 23 -12.73 -16.36 1.90
N SER A 24 -12.94 -17.30 2.82
CA SER A 24 -12.73 -18.71 2.47
C SER A 24 -13.78 -19.14 1.43
N GLN A 25 -13.37 -19.95 0.46
CA GLN A 25 -14.18 -20.88 -0.36
C GLN A 25 -14.72 -20.46 -1.74
N SER A 26 -14.22 -21.25 -2.72
CA SER A 26 -14.77 -21.81 -3.97
C SER A 26 -15.04 -20.96 -5.23
N SER A 27 -14.69 -21.65 -6.34
CA SER A 27 -15.25 -21.61 -7.68
C SER A 27 -14.85 -20.48 -8.65
N ILE A 28 -14.09 -20.89 -9.67
CA ILE A 28 -14.25 -20.66 -11.11
C ILE A 28 -14.89 -19.33 -11.58
N GLU A 29 -14.22 -18.77 -12.60
CA GLU A 29 -14.66 -17.83 -13.64
C GLU A 29 -14.25 -16.35 -13.60
N ARG A 30 -13.77 -15.92 -14.77
CA ARG A 30 -12.95 -14.73 -15.03
C ARG A 30 -13.83 -13.48 -15.14
N LYS A 31 -13.48 -12.37 -14.45
CA LYS A 31 -13.42 -10.99 -15.02
C LYS A 31 -13.04 -9.83 -14.05
N HIS A 32 -12.23 -10.06 -13.01
CA HIS A 32 -11.54 -8.94 -12.31
C HIS A 32 -10.02 -9.17 -12.19
N PRO A 33 -9.27 -9.20 -13.31
CA PRO A 33 -7.84 -9.49 -13.28
C PRO A 33 -7.03 -8.49 -12.46
N GLY A 34 -7.52 -7.25 -12.26
CA GLY A 34 -6.78 -6.23 -11.52
C GLY A 34 -6.62 -6.52 -10.03
N LEU A 35 -7.71 -6.90 -9.35
CA LEU A 35 -7.71 -7.07 -7.89
C LEU A 35 -6.96 -8.33 -7.48
N LEU A 36 -7.24 -9.46 -8.15
CA LEU A 36 -6.59 -10.74 -7.86
C LEU A 36 -5.09 -10.68 -8.18
N THR A 37 -4.69 -10.03 -9.28
CA THR A 37 -3.27 -9.79 -9.54
C THR A 37 -2.64 -8.84 -8.52
N ASN A 38 -3.34 -7.80 -8.06
CA ASN A 38 -2.81 -6.93 -7.01
C ASN A 38 -2.62 -7.67 -5.69
N ILE A 39 -3.58 -8.51 -5.30
CA ILE A 39 -3.48 -9.38 -4.13
C ILE A 39 -2.31 -10.36 -4.30
N ALA A 40 -2.16 -10.99 -5.47
CA ALA A 40 -1.05 -11.90 -5.73
C ALA A 40 0.30 -11.20 -5.68
N ILE A 41 0.41 -9.96 -6.20
CA ILE A 41 1.62 -9.14 -6.10
C ILE A 41 1.94 -8.84 -4.63
N VAL A 42 0.96 -8.34 -3.87
CA VAL A 42 1.15 -7.97 -2.45
C VAL A 42 1.45 -9.21 -1.63
N GLY A 43 0.69 -10.29 -1.78
CA GLY A 43 0.90 -11.55 -1.08
C GLY A 43 2.24 -12.20 -1.43
N GLY A 44 2.59 -12.25 -2.72
CA GLY A 44 3.86 -12.80 -3.19
C GLY A 44 5.08 -12.00 -2.71
N SER A 45 5.00 -10.67 -2.76
CA SER A 45 6.06 -9.79 -2.23
C SER A 45 6.15 -9.84 -0.71
N THR A 46 5.03 -9.97 0.00
CA THR A 46 5.00 -10.20 1.45
C THR A 46 5.68 -11.51 1.81
N ALA A 47 5.35 -12.60 1.11
CA ALA A 47 5.94 -13.91 1.33
C ALA A 47 7.46 -13.90 1.02
N ALA A 48 7.85 -13.34 -0.13
CA ALA A 48 9.27 -13.18 -0.48
C ALA A 48 10.03 -12.33 0.55
N GLY A 49 9.43 -11.22 0.97
CA GLY A 49 10.00 -10.37 2.02
C GLY A 49 10.10 -11.10 3.37
N ALA A 50 9.10 -11.92 3.71
CA ALA A 50 9.11 -12.73 4.92
C ALA A 50 10.24 -13.76 4.92
N LEU A 51 10.49 -14.39 3.76
CA LEU A 51 11.59 -15.34 3.59
C LEU A 51 12.96 -14.68 3.75
N ILE A 52 13.13 -13.45 3.25
CA ILE A 52 14.44 -12.74 3.30
C ILE A 52 14.68 -12.10 4.67
N GLY A 53 13.67 -11.47 5.27
CA GLY A 53 13.84 -10.59 6.43
C GLY A 53 12.88 -10.84 7.58
N GLY A 54 12.22 -12.01 7.61
CA GLY A 54 11.23 -12.37 8.61
C GLY A 54 10.07 -11.37 8.67
N LYS A 55 9.54 -11.11 9.86
CA LYS A 55 8.39 -10.20 10.05
C LYS A 55 8.63 -8.79 9.49
N LYS A 56 9.86 -8.28 9.59
CA LYS A 56 10.22 -6.93 9.08
C LYS A 56 10.29 -6.93 7.57
N GLY A 57 10.94 -7.94 6.98
CA GLY A 57 10.98 -8.11 5.53
C GLY A 57 9.59 -8.34 4.92
N ALA A 58 8.70 -9.03 5.62
CA ALA A 58 7.30 -9.18 5.21
C ALA A 58 6.59 -7.82 5.07
N MET A 59 6.81 -6.90 6.02
CA MET A 59 6.25 -5.54 5.96
C MET A 59 6.83 -4.73 4.80
N ILE A 60 8.15 -4.82 4.56
CA ILE A 60 8.79 -4.18 3.40
C ILE A 60 8.20 -4.74 2.10
N GLY A 61 8.10 -6.06 2.00
CA GLY A 61 7.56 -6.78 0.85
C GLY A 61 6.11 -6.38 0.58
N ALA A 62 5.24 -6.45 1.59
CA ALA A 62 3.85 -6.03 1.52
C ALA A 62 3.73 -4.57 1.06
N GLY A 63 4.52 -3.67 1.67
CA GLY A 63 4.51 -2.25 1.34
C GLY A 63 4.93 -1.98 -0.10
N ALA A 64 6.04 -2.58 -0.55
CA ALA A 64 6.57 -2.43 -1.91
C ALA A 64 5.59 -3.01 -2.95
N GLY A 65 5.05 -4.20 -2.69
CA GLY A 65 4.03 -4.83 -3.53
C GLY A 65 2.77 -3.98 -3.66
N LEU A 66 2.34 -3.34 -2.57
CA LEU A 66 1.15 -2.49 -2.54
C LEU A 66 1.36 -1.16 -3.28
N VAL A 67 2.55 -0.54 -3.18
CA VAL A 67 2.93 0.63 -3.98
C VAL A 67 2.99 0.28 -5.47
N TYR A 68 3.53 -0.88 -5.83
CA TYR A 68 3.62 -1.34 -7.21
C TYR A 68 2.23 -1.66 -7.80
N ALA A 69 1.44 -2.47 -7.08
CA ALA A 69 0.08 -2.85 -7.47
C ALA A 69 -0.83 -1.62 -7.67
N SER A 70 -0.75 -0.63 -6.77
CA SER A 70 -1.51 0.62 -6.88
C SER A 70 -1.05 1.55 -8.01
N SER A 71 0.20 1.43 -8.46
CA SER A 71 0.79 2.26 -9.53
C SER A 71 0.69 1.66 -10.94
N ARG A 72 0.39 0.36 -11.05
CA ARG A 72 0.39 -0.38 -12.32
C ARG A 72 -0.53 0.23 -13.38
N LYS A 73 -0.11 0.22 -14.64
CA LYS A 73 -0.82 0.79 -15.81
C LYS A 73 -2.26 0.25 -15.96
N GLY A 74 -2.53 -0.99 -15.54
CA GLY A 74 -3.84 -1.64 -15.59
C GLY A 74 -4.87 -1.14 -14.55
N THR A 75 -4.43 -0.59 -13.42
CA THR A 75 -5.36 0.00 -12.43
C THR A 75 -5.81 1.41 -12.84
N LYS A 76 -5.20 2.02 -13.88
CA LYS A 76 -5.48 3.41 -14.32
C LYS A 76 -6.78 3.57 -15.09
N ARG A 77 -7.30 2.48 -15.67
CA ARG A 77 -8.43 2.54 -16.60
C ARG A 77 -9.78 2.12 -16.01
N ARG A 78 -9.80 1.32 -14.94
CA ARG A 78 -11.04 0.75 -14.40
C ARG A 78 -10.97 0.68 -12.88
N ALA A 79 -11.90 1.39 -12.23
CA ALA A 79 -12.42 1.11 -10.89
C ALA A 79 -11.50 1.27 -9.66
N TYR A 80 -10.67 2.32 -9.58
CA TYR A 80 -10.22 2.84 -8.29
C TYR A 80 -10.33 4.37 -8.31
N ASN A 81 -11.19 4.94 -7.46
CA ASN A 81 -11.22 6.38 -7.23
C ASN A 81 -9.78 6.86 -6.93
N SER A 82 -9.38 8.01 -7.45
CA SER A 82 -8.03 8.57 -7.28
C SER A 82 -7.58 8.54 -5.81
N ASN A 83 -8.55 8.70 -4.88
CA ASN A 83 -8.38 8.62 -3.44
C ASN A 83 -7.92 7.24 -2.94
N TYR A 84 -8.54 6.14 -3.37
CA TYR A 84 -8.16 4.81 -2.88
C TYR A 84 -6.74 4.40 -3.34
N ARG A 85 -6.32 4.85 -4.51
CA ARG A 85 -4.93 4.67 -4.98
C ARG A 85 -3.94 5.45 -4.16
N ARG A 86 -4.32 6.67 -3.79
CA ARG A 86 -3.51 7.51 -2.91
C ARG A 86 -3.38 6.86 -1.54
N VAL A 87 -4.48 6.38 -0.96
CA VAL A 87 -4.48 5.64 0.31
C VAL A 87 -3.62 4.38 0.21
N ALA A 88 -3.73 3.59 -0.86
CA ALA A 88 -2.89 2.41 -1.07
C ALA A 88 -1.40 2.78 -1.17
N LYS A 89 -1.04 3.84 -1.90
CA LYS A 89 0.37 4.29 -1.95
C LYS A 89 0.88 4.74 -0.58
N ILE A 90 0.08 5.46 0.17
CA ILE A 90 0.42 5.93 1.52
C ILE A 90 0.60 4.75 2.47
N ALA A 91 -0.34 3.81 2.48
CA ALA A 91 -0.26 2.59 3.28
C ALA A 91 0.98 1.75 2.89
N GLY A 92 1.28 1.65 1.60
CA GLY A 92 2.43 0.92 1.11
C GLY A 92 3.75 1.59 1.50
N GLY A 93 3.83 2.91 1.36
CA GLY A 93 4.97 3.70 1.83
C GLY A 93 5.18 3.58 3.34
N ALA A 94 4.09 3.60 4.12
CA ALA A 94 4.13 3.40 5.56
C ALA A 94 4.67 2.02 5.94
N LEU A 95 4.24 0.95 5.25
CA LEU A 95 4.72 -0.41 5.51
C LEU A 95 6.20 -0.61 5.12
N VAL A 96 6.65 -0.02 4.01
CA VAL A 96 8.07 -0.02 3.64
C VAL A 96 8.89 0.73 4.68
N GLY A 97 8.44 1.94 5.05
CA GLY A 97 9.09 2.76 6.05
C GLY A 97 9.14 2.08 7.42
N ALA A 98 8.05 1.43 7.83
CA ALA A 98 7.99 0.63 9.05
C ALA A 98 8.98 -0.52 9.01
N GLY A 99 8.97 -1.31 7.94
CA GLY A 99 9.86 -2.45 7.80
C GLY A 99 11.33 -2.06 7.82
N LEU A 100 11.71 -1.00 7.09
CA LEU A 100 13.08 -0.47 7.07
C LEU A 100 13.48 0.15 8.41
N GLY A 101 12.63 0.99 8.99
CA GLY A 101 12.89 1.60 10.29
C GLY A 101 13.00 0.55 11.39
N GLY A 102 12.13 -0.47 11.36
CA GLY A 102 12.20 -1.62 12.26
C GLY A 102 13.47 -2.43 12.08
N TYR A 103 13.98 -2.56 10.85
CA TYR A 103 15.24 -3.23 10.54
C TYR A 103 16.43 -2.46 11.11
N MET A 104 16.46 -1.14 10.96
CA MET A 104 17.60 -0.30 11.35
C MET A 104 17.63 0.09 12.83
N GLY A 105 16.49 0.29 13.50
CA GLY A 105 16.46 0.89 14.83
C GLY A 105 15.36 0.37 15.77
N GLY A 106 14.79 -0.79 15.46
CA GLY A 106 13.78 -1.43 16.30
C GLY A 106 12.44 -0.69 16.34
N LYS A 107 11.68 -0.86 17.43
CA LYS A 107 10.26 -0.46 17.49
C LYS A 107 10.02 1.04 17.30
N LYS A 108 10.89 1.91 17.84
CA LYS A 108 10.75 3.37 17.69
C LYS A 108 11.04 3.80 16.26
N ALA A 109 12.09 3.28 15.66
CA ALA A 109 12.43 3.56 14.27
C ALA A 109 11.39 2.98 13.30
N MET A 110 10.70 1.90 13.64
CA MET A 110 9.55 1.38 12.88
C MET A 110 8.41 2.42 12.79
N VAL A 111 8.10 3.10 13.89
CA VAL A 111 7.06 4.15 13.90
C VAL A 111 7.53 5.38 13.11
N ILE A 112 8.77 5.82 13.32
CA ILE A 112 9.33 6.98 12.63
C ILE A 112 9.41 6.71 11.12
N GLY A 113 9.93 5.54 10.74
CA GLY A 113 10.02 5.10 9.36
C GLY A 113 8.65 5.00 8.71
N SER A 114 7.64 4.48 9.41
CA SER A 114 6.24 4.46 8.94
C SER A 114 5.73 5.86 8.60
N LEU A 115 5.92 6.82 9.51
CA LEU A 115 5.49 8.20 9.30
C LEU A 115 6.22 8.86 8.14
N ILE A 116 7.54 8.67 8.03
CA ILE A 116 8.34 9.18 6.91
C ILE A 116 7.88 8.56 5.59
N GLY A 117 7.68 7.24 5.56
CA GLY A 117 7.22 6.51 4.38
C GLY A 117 5.83 6.96 3.91
N ALA A 118 4.90 7.15 4.85
CA ALA A 118 3.56 7.68 4.60
C ALA A 118 3.61 9.14 4.11
N GLY A 119 4.42 9.98 4.75
CA GLY A 119 4.58 11.39 4.39
C GLY A 119 5.20 11.58 3.00
N ALA A 120 6.27 10.83 2.70
CA ALA A 120 6.92 10.86 1.39
C ALA A 120 5.98 10.41 0.26
N THR A 121 5.22 9.34 0.48
CA THR A 121 4.22 8.89 -0.51
C THR A 121 3.02 9.82 -0.61
N TYR A 122 2.60 10.46 0.49
CA TYR A 122 1.56 11.49 0.46
C TYR A 122 1.98 12.69 -0.40
N LEU A 123 3.20 13.20 -0.20
CA LEU A 123 3.77 14.31 -0.98
C LEU A 123 3.94 13.93 -2.45
N TYR A 124 4.49 12.74 -2.72
CA TYR A 124 4.63 12.21 -4.09
C TYR A 124 3.28 12.11 -4.80
N THR A 125 2.22 11.77 -4.07
CA THR A 125 0.88 11.66 -4.65
C THR A 125 0.15 13.01 -4.71
N LYS A 126 0.54 14.01 -3.89
CA LYS A 126 0.00 15.38 -3.93
C LYS A 126 0.52 16.14 -5.14
N ASN A 127 1.83 16.07 -5.38
CA ASN A 127 2.53 16.85 -6.42
C ASN A 127 2.62 16.14 -7.78
N GLY A 128 1.95 15.00 -7.97
CA GLY A 128 1.99 14.27 -9.22
C GLY A 128 1.24 14.98 -10.35
N HIS A 129 1.89 15.17 -11.50
CA HIS A 129 1.24 15.67 -12.71
C HIS A 129 0.11 14.74 -13.16
N ARG A 130 -1.08 15.31 -13.46
CA ARG A 130 -2.14 14.58 -14.14
C ARG A 130 -1.81 14.52 -15.63
N TYR A 131 -1.52 13.32 -16.11
CA TYR A 131 -1.35 13.09 -17.55
C TYR A 131 -2.72 12.86 -18.18
N TYR A 132 -3.24 13.87 -18.87
CA TYR A 132 -4.43 13.72 -19.70
C TYR A 132 -4.02 13.26 -21.09
N ARG A 133 -4.57 12.13 -21.55
CA ARG A 133 -4.48 11.75 -22.96
C ARG A 133 -5.68 12.36 -23.66
N ALA A 134 -5.45 13.41 -24.42
CA ALA A 134 -6.50 14.01 -25.22
C ALA A 134 -6.92 13.05 -26.36
N ARG A 135 -8.14 13.19 -26.88
CA ARG A 135 -8.69 12.34 -27.96
C ARG A 135 -7.80 12.30 -29.22
N ASN A 136 -6.97 13.32 -29.42
CA ASN A 136 -5.99 13.43 -30.50
C ASN A 136 -4.66 12.67 -30.24
N GLY A 137 -4.59 11.82 -29.21
CA GLY A 137 -3.43 10.96 -28.93
C GLY A 137 -2.28 11.62 -28.17
N LYS A 138 -2.28 12.96 -28.04
CA LYS A 138 -1.27 13.72 -27.30
C LYS A 138 -1.44 13.57 -25.78
N ILE A 139 -0.32 13.44 -25.07
CA ILE A 139 -0.25 13.32 -23.61
C ILE A 139 0.14 14.69 -23.07
N TYR A 140 -0.74 15.34 -22.31
CA TYR A 140 -0.49 16.62 -21.67
C TYR A 140 -0.25 16.40 -20.18
N ALA A 141 0.86 16.92 -19.66
CA ALA A 141 1.15 16.95 -18.23
C ALA A 141 0.54 18.23 -17.64
N VAL A 142 -0.55 18.09 -16.88
CA VAL A 142 -1.12 19.22 -16.14
C VAL A 142 -0.58 19.17 -14.71
N PRO A 143 0.14 20.20 -14.25
CA PRO A 143 0.56 20.28 -12.87
C PRO A 143 -0.68 20.38 -11.97
N ASN A 144 -0.65 19.64 -10.86
CA ASN A 144 -1.79 19.47 -9.97
C ASN A 144 -1.65 20.50 -8.82
N TRP A 145 -1.91 21.76 -9.13
CA TRP A 145 -2.01 22.89 -8.19
C TRP A 145 -3.45 23.37 -8.13
#